data_AF-A0AAV7ILZ4-F1
#
_entry.id   AF-A0AAV7ILZ4-F1
#
_cell.length_a   1.000
_cell.length_b   1.000
_cell.length_c   1.000
_cell.angle_alpha   90.00
_cell.angle_beta   90.00
_cell.angle_gamma   90.00
#
_symmetry.space_group_name_H-M   'P 1'
#
loop_
_entity.id
_entity.type
_entity.pdbx_description
1 polymer ?
#
loop_
_entity_poly.entity_id
_entity_poly.type
_entity_poly.pdbx_seq_one_letter_code
_entity_poly.pdbx_strand_id
1 'polypeptide(L)'
;MDQEQENKDAPKKVRKSVPLTPWTGGPHNLGDPDDKSLRKVEKDILIPKKVRERAKNEKCVDEVKALSECGKANGFMIVFKCREENQKMWDCYEKWYHDQELIDHCTQEYLNERTIYRRTGIGAKYQKEQGLS
;
A
#
# COMPACT_ATOMS: atom_id res chain seq x y z
N MET A 1 30.18 -68.44 -1.22
CA MET A 1 28.89 -67.75 -1.18
C MET A 1 29.13 -66.46 -0.45
N ASP A 2 28.92 -65.40 -1.21
CA ASP A 2 28.54 -64.04 -0.83
C ASP A 2 29.60 -63.04 -0.35
N GLN A 3 29.86 -62.13 -1.29
CA GLN A 3 30.35 -60.76 -1.16
C GLN A 3 29.32 -59.88 -0.44
N GLU A 4 29.74 -58.84 0.27
CA GLU A 4 29.23 -57.44 0.19
C GLU A 4 29.81 -56.65 1.39
N GLN A 5 30.92 -55.95 1.25
CA GLN A 5 31.09 -54.61 0.66
C GLN A 5 30.55 -53.49 1.55
N GLU A 6 31.50 -52.72 2.10
CA GLU A 6 31.33 -51.53 2.92
C GLU A 6 30.35 -50.53 2.29
N ASN A 7 29.36 -50.08 3.06
CA ASN A 7 28.56 -48.92 2.68
C ASN A 7 28.89 -47.73 3.59
N LYS A 8 29.39 -46.68 2.93
CA LYS A 8 29.87 -45.43 3.50
C LYS A 8 28.66 -44.50 3.69
N ASP A 9 28.18 -44.35 4.92
CA ASP A 9 27.23 -43.30 5.23
C ASP A 9 27.96 -41.96 5.34
N ALA A 10 28.09 -41.29 4.19
CA ALA A 10 28.53 -39.91 4.10
C ALA A 10 27.55 -39.00 4.88
N PRO A 11 28.04 -37.96 5.59
CA PRO A 11 27.16 -37.05 6.31
C PRO A 11 26.25 -36.31 5.32
N LYS A 12 24.94 -36.54 5.44
CA LYS A 12 23.92 -35.82 4.66
C LYS A 12 24.07 -34.33 4.95
N LYS A 13 24.59 -33.56 3.98
CA LYS A 13 24.66 -32.10 4.04
C LYS A 13 23.25 -31.54 4.28
N VAL A 14 23.00 -31.09 5.50
CA VAL A 14 21.82 -30.27 5.82
C VAL A 14 21.93 -29.00 4.97
N ARG A 15 21.06 -28.87 3.97
CA ARG A 15 20.95 -27.63 3.19
C ARG A 15 20.50 -26.56 4.17
N LYS A 16 21.36 -25.58 4.45
CA LYS A 16 20.97 -24.39 5.23
C LYS A 16 19.82 -23.72 4.48
N SER A 17 18.64 -23.71 5.07
CA SER A 17 17.54 -22.90 4.58
C SER A 17 17.93 -21.43 4.72
N VAL A 18 18.24 -20.75 3.61
CA VAL A 18 17.25 -19.81 3.09
C VAL A 18 16.32 -19.19 4.15
N PRO A 19 16.69 -18.27 5.07
CA PRO A 19 15.67 -17.65 5.92
C PRO A 19 14.64 -17.03 4.97
N LEU A 20 13.42 -17.56 4.97
CA LEU A 20 12.35 -17.00 4.18
C LEU A 20 12.17 -15.58 4.70
N THR A 21 12.53 -14.60 3.88
CA THR A 21 12.25 -13.21 4.22
C THR A 21 10.73 -13.08 4.38
N PRO A 22 10.21 -12.25 5.29
CA PRO A 22 8.75 -12.12 5.52
C PRO A 22 7.94 -11.79 4.25
N TRP A 23 8.62 -11.27 3.23
CA TRP A 23 8.07 -10.85 1.95
C TRP A 23 8.08 -11.96 0.88
N THR A 24 8.70 -13.11 1.15
CA THR A 24 8.78 -14.26 0.24
C THR A 24 8.06 -15.46 0.85
N GLY A 25 6.98 -15.92 0.20
CA GLY A 25 6.18 -17.05 0.66
C GLY A 25 4.77 -16.65 1.08
N GLY A 26 4.20 -17.32 2.08
CA GLY A 26 2.82 -17.09 2.55
C GLY A 26 1.75 -17.62 1.58
N PRO A 27 0.45 -17.45 1.93
CA PRO A 27 -0.63 -17.84 1.04
C PRO A 27 -0.52 -17.12 -0.30
N HIS A 28 -0.80 -17.85 -1.38
CA HIS A 28 -0.69 -17.34 -2.77
C HIS A 28 0.69 -16.78 -3.15
N ASN A 29 1.76 -17.04 -2.38
CA ASN A 29 3.09 -16.44 -2.53
C ASN A 29 3.11 -14.91 -2.44
N LEU A 30 2.19 -14.30 -1.69
CA LEU A 30 2.04 -12.84 -1.57
C LEU A 30 2.76 -12.22 -0.35
N GLY A 31 3.46 -13.06 0.42
CA GLY A 31 4.10 -12.72 1.69
C GLY A 31 3.24 -13.09 2.90
N ASP A 32 3.81 -12.91 4.09
CA ASP A 32 3.14 -13.18 5.36
C ASP A 32 1.95 -12.21 5.61
N PRO A 33 0.71 -12.69 5.79
CA PRO A 33 -0.45 -11.84 6.09
C PRO A 33 -0.35 -11.09 7.43
N ASP A 34 0.40 -11.61 8.41
CA ASP A 34 0.50 -11.05 9.77
C ASP A 34 1.71 -10.12 9.94
N ASP A 35 2.57 -10.02 8.92
CA ASP A 35 3.67 -9.05 8.87
C ASP A 35 3.12 -7.63 8.85
N LYS A 36 3.50 -6.82 9.84
CA LYS A 36 3.14 -5.39 9.98
C LYS A 36 4.25 -4.44 9.54
N SER A 37 5.38 -4.94 9.05
CA SER A 37 6.46 -4.09 8.54
C SER A 37 6.01 -3.35 7.28
N LEU A 38 6.50 -2.12 7.13
CA LEU A 38 6.25 -1.30 5.94
C LEU A 38 7.51 -1.25 5.07
N ARG A 39 7.35 -1.63 3.81
CA ARG A 39 8.34 -1.50 2.74
C ARG A 39 8.48 -0.04 2.34
N LYS A 40 9.62 0.31 1.73
CA LYS A 40 9.88 1.67 1.24
C LYS A 40 8.77 2.21 0.34
N VAL A 41 8.31 1.39 -0.61
CA VAL A 41 7.20 1.78 -1.52
C VAL A 41 5.90 2.03 -0.76
N GLU A 42 5.65 1.33 0.33
CA GLU A 42 4.44 1.49 1.12
C GLU A 42 4.48 2.78 1.92
N LYS A 43 5.62 3.06 2.57
CA LYS A 43 5.88 4.30 3.31
C LYS A 43 5.87 5.53 2.43
N ASP A 44 6.57 5.47 1.30
CA ASP A 44 6.87 6.67 0.51
C ASP A 44 5.80 6.95 -0.57
N ILE A 45 5.00 5.93 -0.96
CA ILE A 45 4.06 6.04 -2.08
C ILE A 45 2.63 5.63 -1.69
N LEU A 46 2.42 4.42 -1.17
CA LEU A 46 1.05 3.89 -1.02
C LEU A 46 0.27 4.55 0.13
N ILE A 47 0.90 4.71 1.30
CA ILE A 47 0.29 5.39 2.44
C ILE A 47 0.05 6.88 2.11
N PRO A 48 1.06 7.63 1.60
CA PRO A 48 0.87 8.98 1.07
C PRO A 48 -0.28 9.11 0.08
N LYS A 49 -0.44 8.14 -0.84
CA LYS A 49 -1.55 8.14 -1.78
C LYS A 49 -2.91 8.00 -1.08
N LYS A 50 -3.03 7.11 -0.09
CA LYS A 50 -4.26 6.96 0.71
C LYS A 50 -4.59 8.22 1.50
N VAL A 51 -3.59 8.84 2.14
CA VAL A 51 -3.75 10.12 2.86
C VAL A 51 -4.30 11.18 1.91
N ARG A 52 -3.73 11.29 0.70
CA ARG A 52 -4.21 12.22 -0.32
C ARG A 52 -5.64 11.94 -0.76
N GLU A 53 -6.01 10.67 -0.96
CA GLU A 53 -7.37 10.29 -1.33
C GLU A 53 -8.39 10.65 -0.22
N ARG A 54 -8.06 10.40 1.05
CA ARG A 54 -8.88 10.84 2.18
C ARG A 54 -8.96 12.36 2.29
N ALA A 55 -7.83 13.05 2.19
CA ALA A 55 -7.80 14.51 2.21
C ALA A 55 -8.70 15.09 1.12
N LYS A 56 -8.64 14.53 -0.10
CA LYS A 56 -9.50 14.93 -1.22
C LYS A 56 -11.00 14.70 -0.94
N ASN A 57 -11.37 13.54 -0.39
CA ASN A 57 -12.77 13.13 -0.29
C ASN A 57 -13.46 13.61 1.00
N GLU A 58 -12.70 13.82 2.07
CA GLU A 58 -13.25 14.06 3.41
C GLU A 58 -12.85 15.41 4.01
N LYS A 59 -11.67 15.96 3.64
CA LYS A 59 -11.09 17.10 4.38
C LYS A 59 -11.00 18.39 3.57
N CYS A 60 -10.62 18.30 2.29
CA CYS A 60 -10.37 19.42 1.38
C CYS A 60 -11.46 19.51 0.30
N VAL A 61 -12.70 19.17 0.66
CA VAL A 61 -13.82 19.05 -0.28
C VAL A 61 -14.12 20.38 -0.95
N ASP A 62 -14.04 21.47 -0.20
CA ASP A 62 -14.34 22.82 -0.66
C ASP A 62 -13.27 23.35 -1.63
N GLU A 63 -11.99 23.13 -1.33
CA GLU A 63 -10.88 23.55 -2.19
C GLU A 63 -10.87 22.74 -3.50
N VAL A 64 -11.13 21.43 -3.42
CA VAL A 64 -11.28 20.57 -4.60
C VAL A 64 -12.46 21.01 -5.45
N LYS A 65 -13.58 21.39 -4.82
CA LYS A 65 -14.76 21.90 -5.51
C LYS A 65 -14.47 23.24 -6.19
N ALA A 66 -13.83 24.18 -5.50
CA ALA A 66 -13.44 25.48 -6.07
C ALA A 66 -12.53 25.32 -7.28
N LEU A 67 -11.50 24.46 -7.19
CA LEU A 67 -10.64 24.15 -8.33
C LEU A 67 -11.41 23.49 -9.47
N SER A 68 -12.34 22.58 -9.17
CA SER A 68 -13.20 21.95 -10.18
C SER A 68 -14.11 22.96 -10.88
N GLU A 69 -14.68 23.90 -10.15
CA GLU A 69 -15.54 24.96 -10.70
C GLU A 69 -14.75 25.90 -11.60
N CYS A 70 -13.57 26.35 -11.15
CA CYS A 70 -12.67 27.16 -11.98
C CYS A 70 -12.23 26.39 -13.24
N GLY A 71 -11.93 25.09 -13.11
CA GLY A 71 -11.58 24.21 -14.22
C GLY A 71 -12.69 24.06 -15.25
N LYS A 72 -13.94 23.92 -14.81
CA LYS A 72 -15.11 23.87 -15.71
C LYS A 72 -15.29 25.19 -16.48
N ALA A 73 -15.02 26.34 -15.85
CA ALA A 73 -15.14 27.64 -16.49
C ALA A 73 -14.01 27.95 -17.50
N ASN A 74 -12.79 27.49 -17.24
CA ASN A 74 -11.61 27.84 -18.04
C ASN A 74 -11.13 26.72 -18.98
N GLY A 75 -11.65 25.50 -18.84
CA GLY A 75 -11.32 24.36 -19.68
C GLY A 75 -9.80 24.12 -19.74
N PHE A 76 -9.25 24.12 -20.95
CA PHE A 76 -7.82 23.91 -21.19
C PHE A 76 -6.91 24.97 -20.52
N MET A 77 -7.43 26.16 -20.22
CA MET A 77 -6.67 27.26 -19.60
C MET A 77 -6.54 27.14 -18.08
N ILE A 78 -7.02 26.05 -17.46
CA ILE A 78 -7.01 25.82 -15.99
C ILE A 78 -5.63 26.04 -15.34
N VAL A 79 -4.54 25.59 -15.96
CA VAL A 79 -3.18 25.68 -15.40
C VAL A 79 -2.70 27.15 -15.31
N PHE A 80 -3.25 28.03 -16.13
CA PHE A 80 -2.92 29.45 -16.14
C PHE A 80 -3.92 30.27 -15.32
N LYS A 81 -5.21 29.96 -15.43
CA LYS A 81 -6.29 30.76 -14.86
C LYS A 81 -6.70 30.36 -13.44
N CYS A 82 -6.49 29.10 -13.05
CA CYS A 82 -6.94 28.56 -11.76
C CYS A 82 -5.78 28.29 -10.81
N ARG A 83 -4.71 29.10 -10.88
CA ARG A 83 -3.50 28.90 -10.06
C ARG A 83 -3.78 29.13 -8.58
N GLU A 84 -4.66 30.08 -8.27
CA GLU A 84 -5.02 30.42 -6.89
C GLU A 84 -5.81 29.29 -6.23
N GLU A 85 -6.85 28.77 -6.90
CA GLU A 85 -7.64 27.65 -6.42
C GLU A 85 -6.79 26.39 -6.30
N ASN A 86 -5.87 26.18 -7.24
CA ASN A 86 -4.93 25.07 -7.17
C ASN A 86 -4.00 25.23 -5.95
N GLN A 87 -3.47 26.42 -5.69
CA GLN A 87 -2.63 26.66 -4.51
C GLN A 87 -3.41 26.39 -3.21
N LYS A 88 -4.64 26.89 -3.08
CA LYS A 88 -5.50 26.62 -1.90
C LYS A 88 -5.72 25.12 -1.69
N MET A 89 -5.96 24.36 -2.77
CA MET A 89 -6.07 22.91 -2.71
C MET A 89 -4.77 22.25 -2.22
N TRP A 90 -3.61 22.66 -2.75
CA TRP A 90 -2.32 22.13 -2.33
C TRP A 90 -1.99 22.48 -0.87
N ASP A 91 -2.25 23.71 -0.44
CA ASP A 91 -2.09 24.15 0.95
C ASP A 91 -2.97 23.33 1.90
N CYS A 92 -4.18 22.96 1.46
CA CYS A 92 -5.01 22.04 2.23
C CYS A 92 -4.40 20.64 2.32
N TYR A 93 -3.96 20.07 1.19
CA TYR A 93 -3.32 18.75 1.19
C TYR A 93 -2.05 18.68 2.02
N GLU A 94 -1.23 19.73 2.00
CA GLU A 94 0.02 19.79 2.77
C GLU A 94 -0.20 19.66 4.28
N LYS A 95 -1.28 20.25 4.80
CA LYS A 95 -1.66 20.11 6.22
C LYS A 95 -1.92 18.65 6.59
N TRP A 96 -2.70 17.95 5.78
CA TRP A 96 -3.07 16.55 6.01
C TRP A 96 -1.94 15.57 5.71
N TYR A 97 -0.99 15.97 4.87
CA TYR A 97 0.20 15.16 4.56
C TYR A 97 1.13 14.99 5.76
N HIS A 98 1.12 15.93 6.70
CA HIS A 98 1.95 15.92 7.91
C HIS A 98 1.17 15.51 9.16
N ASP A 99 -0.14 15.29 9.05
CA ASP A 99 -1.00 14.92 10.14
C ASP A 99 -0.79 13.45 10.54
N GLN A 100 -0.17 13.22 11.71
CA GLN A 100 0.20 11.87 12.16
C GLN A 100 -1.02 10.98 12.40
N GLU A 101 -2.13 11.53 12.89
CA GLU A 101 -3.35 10.77 13.15
C GLU A 101 -3.94 10.20 11.85
N LEU A 102 -4.03 11.03 10.81
CA LEU A 102 -4.50 10.59 9.50
C LEU A 102 -3.53 9.60 8.84
N ILE A 103 -2.22 9.81 8.98
CA ILE A 103 -1.19 8.88 8.47
C ILE A 103 -1.31 7.51 9.15
N ASP A 104 -1.45 7.49 10.47
CA ASP A 104 -1.58 6.25 11.25
C ASP A 104 -2.87 5.51 10.86
N HIS A 105 -3.98 6.24 10.76
CA HIS A 105 -5.25 5.66 10.31
C HIS A 105 -5.13 5.07 8.90
N CYS A 106 -4.55 5.81 7.94
CA CYS A 106 -4.34 5.32 6.58
C CYS A 106 -3.37 4.13 6.53
N THR A 107 -2.40 4.09 7.43
CA THR A 107 -1.45 2.98 7.57
C THR A 107 -2.15 1.71 8.06
N GLN A 108 -3.01 1.80 9.09
CA GLN A 108 -3.78 0.66 9.56
C GLN A 108 -4.74 0.14 8.49
N GLU A 109 -5.45 1.04 7.79
CA GLU A 109 -6.31 0.67 6.67
C GLU A 109 -5.52 -0.07 5.57
N TYR A 110 -4.34 0.45 5.21
CA TYR A 110 -3.45 -0.21 4.25
C TYR A 110 -3.00 -1.60 4.69
N LEU A 111 -2.59 -1.74 5.95
CA LEU A 111 -2.16 -3.02 6.51
C LEU A 111 -3.29 -4.05 6.49
N ASN A 112 -4.51 -3.65 6.84
CA ASN A 112 -5.69 -4.53 6.79
C ASN A 112 -5.97 -5.01 5.36
N GLU A 113 -6.02 -4.09 4.39
CA GLU A 113 -6.22 -4.42 2.97
C GLU A 113 -5.12 -5.37 2.47
N ARG A 114 -3.88 -5.14 2.90
CA ARG A 114 -2.73 -5.99 2.56
C ARG A 114 -2.84 -7.37 3.20
N THR A 115 -3.26 -7.47 4.46
CA THR A 115 -3.49 -8.75 5.16
C THR A 115 -4.55 -9.56 4.42
N ILE A 116 -5.66 -8.95 4.02
CA ILE A 116 -6.71 -9.61 3.25
C ILE A 116 -6.18 -10.05 1.89
N TYR A 117 -5.45 -9.18 1.19
CA TYR A 117 -4.87 -9.50 -0.11
C TYR A 117 -3.88 -10.66 -0.01
N ARG A 118 -2.99 -10.66 0.99
CA ARG A 118 -2.04 -11.75 1.22
C ARG A 118 -2.73 -13.05 1.61
N ARG A 119 -3.83 -12.99 2.37
CA ARG A 119 -4.58 -14.17 2.82
C ARG A 119 -5.46 -14.77 1.71
N THR A 120 -6.07 -13.94 0.86
CA THR A 120 -7.14 -14.36 -0.08
C THR A 120 -6.79 -14.19 -1.56
N GLY A 121 -5.77 -13.40 -1.89
CA GLY A 121 -5.45 -12.98 -3.25
C GLY A 121 -6.36 -11.90 -3.83
N ILE A 122 -7.39 -11.45 -3.09
CA ILE A 122 -8.38 -10.47 -3.56
C ILE A 122 -7.84 -9.06 -3.37
N GLY A 123 -7.73 -8.27 -4.43
CA GLY A 123 -7.21 -6.89 -4.38
C GLY A 123 -8.16 -5.90 -3.70
N ALA A 124 -7.62 -4.81 -3.13
CA ALA A 124 -8.34 -3.82 -2.32
C ALA A 124 -9.64 -3.27 -2.95
N LYS A 125 -9.67 -3.08 -4.28
CA LYS A 125 -10.88 -2.65 -5.00
C LYS A 125 -12.04 -3.64 -4.79
N TYR A 126 -11.79 -4.91 -5.01
CA TYR A 126 -12.78 -5.97 -4.88
C TYR A 126 -13.13 -6.28 -3.41
N GLN A 127 -12.18 -6.05 -2.49
CA GLN A 127 -12.45 -6.17 -1.05
C GLN A 127 -13.55 -5.19 -0.62
N LYS A 128 -13.48 -3.92 -1.07
CA LYS A 128 -14.50 -2.90 -0.77
C LYS A 128 -15.86 -3.25 -1.38
N GLU A 129 -15.88 -3.78 -2.60
CA GLU A 129 -17.11 -4.23 -3.28
C GLU A 129 -17.79 -5.41 -2.55
N GLN A 130 -17.02 -6.28 -1.88
CA GLN A 130 -17.52 -7.44 -1.14
C GLN A 130 -17.68 -7.21 0.38
N GLY A 131 -17.48 -5.98 0.87
CA GLY A 131 -17.60 -5.66 2.29
C GLY A 131 -16.57 -6.35 3.19
N LEU A 132 -15.38 -6.62 2.65
CA LEU A 132 -14.28 -7.30 3.36
C LEU A 132 -13.31 -6.32 4.05
N SER A 133 -13.48 -5.00 3.86
CA SER A 133 -12.57 -3.94 4.35
C SER A 133 -12.92 -3.42 5.73
#